data_AF-A0A227JFP0-F1
#
_entry.id   AF-A0A227JFP0-F1
#
_cell.length_a   1.000
_cell.length_b   1.000
_cell.length_c   1.000
_cell.angle_alpha   90.00
_cell.angle_beta   90.00
_cell.angle_gamma   90.00
#
_symmetry.space_group_name_H-M   'P 1'
#
loop_
_entity.id
_entity.type
_entity.pdbx_description
1 polymer ?
#
loop_
_entity_poly.entity_id
_entity_poly.type
_entity_poly.pdbx_seq_one_letter_code
_entity_poly.pdbx_strand_id
1 'polypeptide(L)' 'MKVELTAIEARVIGCLIEKEVTTPDQYPLSLNALTNASNQKSNREPVMALSE' A
#
# COMPACT_ATOMS: atom_id res chain seq x y z
N MET A 1 -7.31 15.39 -15.98
CA MET A 1 -6.55 15.64 -14.74
C MET A 1 -5.27 14.81 -14.83
N LYS A 2 -4.09 15.42 -14.79
CA LYS A 2 -2.82 14.67 -14.75
C LYS A 2 -2.44 14.54 -13.29
N VAL A 3 -2.38 13.31 -12.79
CA VAL A 3 -1.93 13.01 -11.43
C VAL A 3 -0.54 12.41 -11.54
N GLU A 4 0.46 13.10 -10.99
CA GLU A 4 1.81 12.59 -10.86
C GLU A 4 2.00 12.17 -9.41
N LEU A 5 2.13 10.86 -9.19
CA LEU A 5 2.29 10.30 -7.86
C LEU A 5 3.78 10.23 -7.52
N THR A 6 4.13 10.62 -6.30
CA THR A 6 5.41 10.25 -5.71
C THR A 6 5.49 8.72 -5.56
N ALA A 7 6.70 8.18 -5.40
CA ALA A 7 6.89 6.75 -5.20
C ALA A 7 6.15 6.21 -3.96
N ILE A 8 6.02 7.03 -2.91
CA ILE A 8 5.30 6.68 -1.68
C ILE A 8 3.79 6.68 -1.92
N GLU A 9 3.24 7.70 -2.58
CA GLU A 9 1.79 7.75 -2.87
C GLU A 9 1.37 6.60 -3.80
N ALA A 10 2.18 6.30 -4.83
CA ALA A 10 1.96 5.16 -5.70
C ALA A 10 1.98 3.83 -4.92
N ARG A 11 2.89 3.70 -3.94
CA ARG A 11 2.94 2.52 -3.04
C ARG A 11 1.66 2.39 -2.23
N VAL A 12 1.22 3.47 -1.59
CA VAL A 12 0.02 3.47 -0.72
C VAL A 12 -1.22 3.10 -1.53
N ILE A 13 -1.43 3.73 -2.70
CA ILE A 13 -2.56 3.43 -3.58
C ILE A 13 -2.48 1.98 -4.08
N GLY A 14 -1.29 1.53 -4.51
CA GLY A 14 -1.09 0.15 -4.93
C GLY A 14 -1.42 -0.88 -3.84
N CYS A 15 -1.12 -0.58 -2.57
CA CYS A 15 -1.49 -1.44 -1.45
C CYS A 15 -3.00 -1.52 -1.26
N LEU A 16 -3.72 -0.40 -1.38
CA LEU A 16 -5.18 -0.39 -1.27
C LEU A 16 -5.82 -1.24 -2.39
N ILE A 17 -5.38 -1.04 -3.65
CA ILE A 17 -5.87 -1.81 -4.81
C ILE A 17 -5.57 -3.30 -4.65
N GLU A 18 -4.34 -3.66 -4.25
CA GLU A 18 -3.96 -5.06 -4.02
C GLU A 18 -4.83 -5.72 -2.96
N LYS A 19 -5.02 -5.07 -1.81
CA LYS A 19 -5.71 -5.67 -0.65
C LYS A 19 -7.22 -5.67 -0.78
N GLU A 20 -7.81 -4.76 -1.57
CA GLU A 20 -9.23 -4.83 -1.94
C GLU A 20 -9.54 -6.17 -2.66
N VAL A 21 -8.65 -6.61 -3.55
CA VAL A 21 -8.86 -7.84 -4.34
C VAL A 21 -8.36 -9.09 -3.61
N THR A 22 -7.17 -9.03 -3.02
CA THR A 22 -6.51 -10.23 -2.46
C THR A 22 -6.94 -10.56 -1.04
N THR A 23 -7.42 -9.57 -0.27
CA THR A 23 -7.84 -9.72 1.13
C THR A 23 -9.11 -8.89 1.41
N PRO A 24 -10.23 -9.14 0.70
CA PRO A 24 -11.42 -8.30 0.79
C PRO A 24 -12.02 -8.25 2.21
N ASP A 25 -11.90 -9.32 2.99
CA ASP A 25 -12.40 -9.38 4.37
C ASP A 25 -11.66 -8.43 5.34
N GLN A 26 -10.45 -7.98 4.96
CA GLN A 26 -9.66 -7.02 5.74
C GLN A 26 -9.78 -5.59 5.19
N TYR A 27 -10.54 -5.39 4.12
CA TYR A 27 -10.75 -4.09 3.51
C TYR A 27 -12.07 -3.46 4.02
N PRO A 28 -12.10 -2.15 4.34
CA PRO A 28 -11.03 -1.16 4.23
C PRO A 28 -9.92 -1.33 5.28
N LEU A 29 -8.69 -1.02 4.88
CA LEU A 29 -7.52 -1.11 5.76
C LEU A 29 -7.52 0.00 6.82
N SER A 30 -7.10 -0.33 8.04
CA SER A 30 -6.68 0.66 9.03
C SER A 30 -5.32 1.27 8.64
N LEU A 31 -4.96 2.40 9.26
CA LEU A 31 -3.67 3.07 9.00
C LEU A 31 -2.48 2.13 9.28
N ASN A 32 -2.47 1.43 10.41
CA ASN A 32 -1.45 0.43 10.72
C ASN A 32 -1.42 -0.73 9.69
N ALA A 33 -2.59 -1.22 9.25
CA ALA A 33 -2.64 -2.29 8.23
C ALA A 33 -2.05 -1.81 6.88
N LEU A 34 -2.31 -0.57 6.49
CA LEU A 34 -1.78 0.06 5.29
C LEU A 34 -0.27 0.30 5.37
N THR A 35 0.23 0.75 6.52
CA THR A 35 1.68 0.88 6.78
C THR A 35 2.38 -0.47 6.66
N ASN A 36 1.81 -1.53 7.26
CA ASN A 36 2.34 -2.88 7.14
C ASN A 36 2.29 -3.42 5.70
N ALA A 37 1.21 -3.15 4.95
CA ALA A 37 1.11 -3.52 3.54
C ALA A 37 2.13 -2.77 2.67
N SER A 38 2.41 -1.51 2.97
CA SER A 38 3.40 -0.69 2.25
C SER A 38 4.84 -1.18 2.46
N ASN A 39 5.11 -1.72 3.64
CA ASN A 39 6.40 -2.25 4.09
C ASN A 39 6.55 -3.78 3.91
N GLN A 40 5.63 -4.43 3.21
CA GLN A 40 5.66 -5.87 3.00
C GLN A 40 6.97 -6.31 2.31
N LYS A 41 7.61 -7.38 2.81
CA LYS A 41 8.89 -7.87 2.25
C LYS A 41 8.73 -8.59 0.90
N SER A 42 7.54 -9.12 0.64
CA SER A 42 7.18 -9.76 -0.63
C SER A 42 6.32 -8.82 -1.48
N ASN A 43 6.42 -8.96 -2.80
CA ASN A 43 5.65 -8.18 -3.77
C ASN A 43 5.82 -6.66 -3.63
N ARG A 44 7.00 -6.21 -3.18
CA ARG A 44 7.39 -4.80 -3.11
C ARG A 44 8.78 -4.64 -3.68
N GLU A 45 8.92 -3.72 -4.64
CA GLU A 45 10.19 -3.30 -5.20
C GLU A 45 10.17 -1.77 -5.35
N PRO A 46 11.07 -1.02 -4.68
CA PRO A 46 11.92 -1.47 -3.59
C PRO A 46 11.11 -1.81 -2.33
N VAL A 47 11.67 -2.67 -1.47
CA VAL A 47 11.18 -2.84 -0.10
C VAL A 47 11.37 -1.53 0.65
N MET A 48 10.32 -1.06 1.33
CA MET A 48 10.31 0.21 2.06
C MET A 48 10.14 -0.01 3.57
N ALA A 49 10.47 1.00 4.36
CA ALA A 49 10.26 1.07 5.80
C ALA A 49 9.68 2.45 6.16
N LEU A 50 8.40 2.64 5.84
CA LEU A 50 7.65 3.87 6.10
C LEU A 50 7.12 3.87 7.53
N SER A 51 7.05 5.04 8.16
CA SER A 51 6.30 5.23 9.40
C SER A 51 4.83 5.50 9.10
N GLU A 52 4.00 5.33 10.12
CA GLU A 52 2.67 5.97 10.19
C GLU A 52 2.81 7.50 10.19
#